data_AF-A0A225NKH3-F1
#
_entry.id   AF-A0A225NKH3-F1
#
_cell.length_a   1.000
_cell.length_b   1.000
_cell.length_c   1.000
_cell.angle_alpha   90.00
_cell.angle_beta   90.00
_cell.angle_gamma   90.00
#
_symmetry.space_group_name_H-M   'P 1'
#
loop_
_entity.id
_entity.type
_entity.pdbx_description
1 polymer ?
#
loop_
_entity_poly.entity_id
_entity_poly.type
_entity_poly.pdbx_seq_one_letter_code
_entity_poly.pdbx_strand_id
1 'polypeptide(L)'
;MKAWLRAAGMPLLLTLGATGPAAAVDFSRETWCEGEVVFPDDTGHAGIYEMKLWFHEGAYSVVARDLANGEVIEDSGQCDLTQERICKHVIPGDEASPEDAYAFMLQPMEGGRYLYKEIWLDGSQGRGLVTCYGAL
;
A
#
# COMPACT_ATOMS: atom_id res chain seq x y z
N MET A 1 66.92 -14.97 17.04
CA MET A 1 65.96 -13.87 16.78
C MET A 1 64.75 -14.43 16.05
N LYS A 2 63.56 -14.20 16.63
CA LYS A 2 62.18 -14.21 16.09
C LYS A 2 61.70 -15.31 15.12
N ALA A 3 60.75 -16.10 15.63
CA ALA A 3 59.79 -16.95 14.93
C ALA A 3 58.82 -16.16 14.05
N TRP A 4 58.26 -16.80 13.01
CA TRP A 4 56.96 -16.42 12.43
C TRP A 4 56.15 -17.65 12.02
N LEU A 5 55.03 -17.82 12.74
CA LEU A 5 53.95 -18.77 12.47
C LEU A 5 53.27 -18.41 11.13
N ARG A 6 52.97 -19.42 10.31
CA ARG A 6 51.99 -19.30 9.24
C ARG A 6 50.61 -19.58 9.82
N ALA A 7 49.81 -18.52 10.02
CA ALA A 7 48.41 -18.64 10.37
C ALA A 7 47.61 -19.14 9.17
N ALA A 8 46.93 -20.27 9.33
CA ALA A 8 45.94 -20.77 8.39
C ALA A 8 44.71 -19.84 8.40
N GLY A 9 44.35 -19.30 7.24
CA GLY A 9 43.15 -18.50 7.07
C GLY A 9 41.90 -19.36 7.22
N MET A 10 41.08 -19.03 8.21
CA MET A 10 39.69 -19.49 8.29
C MET A 10 38.84 -18.52 7.45
N PRO A 11 38.14 -18.98 6.41
CA PRO A 11 37.16 -18.15 5.74
C PRO A 11 35.93 -18.04 6.65
N LEU A 12 35.67 -16.82 7.11
CA LEU A 12 34.44 -16.43 7.78
C LEU A 12 33.31 -16.51 6.74
N LEU A 13 32.49 -17.57 6.81
CA LEU A 13 31.25 -17.68 6.05
C LEU A 13 30.24 -16.68 6.62
N LEU A 14 30.15 -15.51 5.99
CA LEU A 14 29.01 -14.61 6.12
C LEU A 14 27.79 -15.30 5.51
N THR A 15 26.93 -15.87 6.36
CA THR A 15 25.56 -16.21 5.97
C THR A 15 24.82 -14.91 5.68
N LEU A 16 24.74 -14.51 4.41
CA LEU A 16 23.76 -13.54 3.96
C LEU A 16 22.38 -14.12 4.30
N GLY A 17 21.70 -13.50 5.26
CA GLY A 17 20.27 -13.73 5.45
C GLY A 17 19.58 -13.43 4.12
N ALA A 18 18.87 -14.42 3.58
CA ALA A 18 18.05 -14.24 2.41
C ALA A 18 16.90 -13.30 2.79
N THR A 19 17.06 -12.01 2.53
CA THR A 19 15.94 -11.09 2.37
C THR A 19 15.23 -11.48 1.08
N GLY A 20 14.32 -12.45 1.19
CA GLY A 20 13.41 -12.78 0.09
C GLY A 20 12.63 -11.52 -0.32
N PRO A 21 12.27 -11.39 -1.61
CA PRO A 21 11.46 -10.25 -2.06
C PRO A 21 10.18 -10.21 -1.21
N ALA A 22 9.84 -9.02 -0.70
CA ALA A 22 8.56 -8.82 -0.04
C ALA A 22 7.46 -9.28 -0.99
N ALA A 23 6.69 -10.30 -0.58
CA ALA A 23 5.61 -10.85 -1.39
C ALA A 23 4.64 -9.71 -1.70
N ALA A 24 4.37 -9.50 -2.98
CA ALA A 24 3.46 -8.45 -3.39
C ALA A 24 2.01 -8.90 -3.12
N VAL A 25 1.13 -8.00 -2.65
CA VAL A 25 -0.28 -8.31 -2.30
C VAL A 25 -1.02 -8.96 -3.47
N ASP A 26 -1.49 -10.19 -3.30
CA ASP A 26 -2.33 -10.84 -4.28
C ASP A 26 -3.82 -10.55 -4.00
N PHE A 27 -4.38 -9.59 -4.74
CA PHE A 27 -5.81 -9.23 -4.66
C PHE A 27 -6.76 -10.28 -5.25
N SER A 28 -6.25 -11.37 -5.83
CA SER A 28 -7.11 -12.50 -6.19
C SER A 28 -7.62 -13.25 -4.95
N ARG A 29 -6.96 -13.08 -3.81
CA ARG A 29 -7.32 -13.70 -2.52
C ARG A 29 -7.95 -12.66 -1.61
N GLU A 30 -8.78 -13.14 -0.70
CA GLU A 30 -9.37 -12.28 0.32
C GLU A 30 -8.27 -11.61 1.16
N THR A 31 -8.22 -10.28 1.11
CA THR A 31 -7.23 -9.47 1.80
C THR A 31 -7.92 -8.32 2.50
N TRP A 32 -7.55 -8.09 3.76
CA TRP A 32 -8.03 -6.99 4.58
C TRP A 32 -6.86 -6.08 4.92
N CYS A 33 -6.98 -4.78 4.71
CA CYS A 33 -5.96 -3.81 5.09
C CYS A 33 -6.53 -2.70 5.96
N GLU A 34 -5.73 -2.18 6.88
CA GLU A 34 -6.10 -1.01 7.67
C GLU A 34 -4.89 -0.11 7.97
N GLY A 35 -5.13 1.19 8.12
CA GLY A 35 -4.09 2.16 8.47
C GLY A 35 -4.56 3.60 8.31
N GLU A 36 -3.64 4.54 8.51
CA GLU A 36 -3.92 5.97 8.36
C GLU A 36 -3.37 6.47 7.02
N VAL A 37 -4.20 7.24 6.30
CA VAL A 37 -3.84 7.90 5.05
C VAL A 37 -4.00 9.41 5.21
N VAL A 38 -3.01 10.15 4.71
CA VAL A 38 -2.96 11.60 4.77
C VAL A 38 -3.18 12.16 3.36
N PHE A 39 -4.09 13.13 3.26
CA PHE A 39 -4.39 13.91 2.06
C PHE A 39 -4.00 15.36 2.29
N PRO A 40 -2.79 15.79 1.87
CA PRO A 40 -2.38 17.19 1.98
C PRO A 40 -3.23 18.07 1.05
N ASP A 41 -3.52 19.28 1.50
CA ASP A 41 -4.12 20.32 0.67
C ASP A 41 -3.10 21.41 0.29
N ASP A 42 -3.51 22.28 -0.64
CA ASP A 42 -2.68 23.38 -1.14
C ASP A 42 -2.45 24.50 -0.11
N THR A 43 -3.16 24.47 1.02
CA THR A 43 -3.05 25.45 2.10
C THR A 43 -2.03 25.02 3.17
N GLY A 44 -1.46 23.81 3.05
CA GLY A 44 -0.52 23.24 3.99
C GLY A 44 -1.17 22.53 5.17
N HIS A 45 -2.49 22.33 5.14
CA HIS A 45 -3.17 21.40 6.04
C HIS A 45 -3.27 20.01 5.39
N ALA A 46 -3.76 19.05 6.16
CA ALA A 46 -4.02 17.72 5.62
C ALA A 46 -5.24 17.09 6.30
N GLY A 47 -6.09 16.44 5.51
CA GLY A 47 -7.05 15.48 6.02
C GLY A 47 -6.34 14.19 6.41
N ILE A 48 -6.71 13.61 7.55
CA ILE A 48 -6.18 12.33 8.01
C ILE A 48 -7.33 11.37 8.16
N TYR A 49 -7.24 10.24 7.47
CA TYR A 49 -8.32 9.26 7.38
C TYR A 49 -7.86 7.92 7.95
N GLU A 50 -8.66 7.34 8.84
CA GLU A 50 -8.57 5.92 9.15
C GLU A 50 -9.20 5.14 7.98
N MET A 51 -8.39 4.35 7.30
CA MET A 51 -8.77 3.58 6.12
C MET A 51 -8.92 2.11 6.47
N LYS A 52 -10.01 1.50 5.99
CA LYS A 52 -10.21 0.05 5.96
C LYS A 52 -10.46 -0.37 4.53
N LEU A 53 -9.65 -1.31 4.04
CA LEU A 53 -9.73 -1.81 2.68
C LEU A 53 -9.97 -3.31 2.68
N TRP A 54 -10.76 -3.75 1.72
CA TRP A 54 -11.01 -5.16 1.43
C TRP A 54 -10.76 -5.43 -0.03
N PHE A 55 -10.18 -6.60 -0.34
CA PHE A 55 -9.93 -7.06 -1.70
C PHE A 55 -10.29 -8.53 -1.84
N HIS A 56 -10.90 -8.92 -2.95
CA HIS A 56 -11.11 -10.32 -3.31
C HIS A 56 -11.42 -10.47 -4.80
N GLU A 57 -10.75 -11.42 -5.48
CA GLU A 57 -10.95 -11.68 -6.91
C GLU A 57 -10.89 -10.41 -7.80
N GLY A 58 -10.07 -9.44 -7.42
CA GLY A 58 -9.95 -8.15 -8.12
C GLY A 58 -11.01 -7.12 -7.77
N ALA A 59 -12.05 -7.46 -7.01
CA ALA A 59 -12.94 -6.47 -6.40
C ALA A 59 -12.25 -5.78 -5.22
N TYR A 60 -12.63 -4.54 -4.96
CA TYR A 60 -12.23 -3.83 -3.75
C TYR A 60 -13.41 -3.12 -3.08
N SER A 61 -13.27 -2.89 -1.77
CA SER A 61 -14.11 -2.00 -0.97
C SER A 61 -13.24 -1.17 -0.03
N VAL A 62 -13.57 0.10 0.14
CA VAL A 62 -12.88 1.07 0.99
C VAL A 62 -13.89 1.73 1.92
N VAL A 63 -13.49 1.88 3.19
CA VAL A 63 -14.15 2.75 4.15
C VAL A 63 -13.10 3.71 4.70
N ALA A 64 -13.29 5.00 4.47
CA ALA A 64 -12.44 6.08 4.94
C ALA A 64 -13.18 6.88 6.01
N ARG A 65 -12.60 7.02 7.20
CA ARG A 65 -13.14 7.86 8.27
C ARG A 65 -12.23 9.05 8.52
N ASP A 66 -12.73 10.27 8.31
CA ASP A 66 -12.01 11.49 8.66
C ASP A 66 -11.85 11.58 10.19
N LEU A 67 -10.61 11.68 10.67
CA LEU A 67 -10.29 11.78 12.10
C LEU A 67 -10.66 13.14 12.70
N ALA A 68 -10.84 14.18 11.90
CA ALA A 68 -11.16 15.52 12.38
C ALA A 68 -12.64 15.67 12.76
N ASN A 69 -13.55 15.12 11.94
CA ASN A 69 -14.99 15.31 12.09
C ASN A 69 -15.79 13.99 12.23
N GLY A 70 -15.17 12.83 11.99
CA GLY A 70 -15.80 11.51 12.05
C GLY A 70 -16.64 11.12 10.83
N GLU A 71 -16.63 11.94 9.77
CA GLU A 71 -17.28 11.66 8.48
C GLU A 71 -16.77 10.34 7.91
N VAL A 72 -17.68 9.59 7.28
CA VAL A 72 -17.38 8.27 6.68
C VAL A 72 -17.70 8.32 5.21
N ILE A 73 -16.71 7.95 4.40
CA ILE A 73 -16.81 7.81 2.96
C ILE A 73 -16.63 6.32 2.66
N GLU A 74 -17.53 5.76 1.86
CA GLU A 74 -17.50 4.36 1.45
C GLU A 74 -17.40 4.28 -0.06
N ASP A 75 -16.53 3.39 -0.54
CA ASP A 75 -16.32 3.18 -1.96
C ASP A 75 -16.10 1.69 -2.29
N SER A 76 -16.42 1.28 -3.52
CA SER A 76 -16.14 -0.04 -4.06
C SER A 76 -15.92 0.00 -5.57
N GLY A 77 -15.15 -0.96 -6.07
CA GLY A 77 -14.82 -1.02 -7.49
C GLY A 77 -14.05 -2.26 -7.88
N GLN A 78 -13.27 -2.14 -8.96
CA GLN A 78 -12.49 -3.24 -9.53
C GLN A 78 -11.04 -2.80 -9.77
N CYS A 79 -10.11 -3.71 -9.54
CA CYS A 79 -8.69 -3.53 -9.79
C CYS A 79 -8.28 -4.13 -11.11
N ASP A 80 -7.40 -3.44 -11.85
CA ASP A 80 -6.74 -4.04 -13.00
C ASP A 80 -5.58 -4.89 -12.50
N LEU A 81 -5.78 -6.21 -12.48
CA LEU A 81 -4.77 -7.17 -12.05
C LEU A 81 -3.69 -7.43 -13.12
N THR A 82 -3.85 -6.89 -14.33
CA THR A 82 -2.93 -7.12 -15.46
C THR A 82 -1.79 -6.12 -15.54
N GLN A 83 -1.98 -4.89 -15.03
CA GLN A 83 -0.99 -3.82 -15.01
C GLN A 83 -0.80 -3.28 -13.59
N GLU A 84 0.39 -3.50 -13.02
CA GLU A 84 0.90 -2.86 -11.79
C GLU A 84 0.03 -2.89 -10.52
N ARG A 85 -1.03 -3.71 -10.48
CA ARG A 85 -1.93 -3.86 -9.31
C ARG A 85 -2.53 -2.52 -8.86
N ILE A 86 -2.98 -1.75 -9.85
CA ILE A 86 -3.64 -0.47 -9.65
C ILE A 86 -5.14 -0.73 -9.55
N CYS A 87 -5.73 -0.29 -8.45
CA CYS A 87 -7.17 -0.25 -8.28
C CYS A 87 -7.68 1.09 -8.79
N LYS A 88 -8.55 1.06 -9.79
CA LYS A 88 -9.10 2.28 -10.39
C LYS A 88 -10.52 2.41 -9.92
N HIS A 89 -10.81 3.54 -9.32
CA HIS A 89 -12.16 3.89 -8.97
C HIS A 89 -12.83 4.66 -10.12
N VAL A 90 -14.01 4.18 -10.51
CA VAL A 90 -14.96 4.87 -11.37
C VAL A 90 -16.34 4.57 -10.81
N ILE A 91 -17.03 5.56 -10.22
CA ILE A 91 -18.40 5.38 -9.67
C ILE A 91 -19.34 4.96 -10.82
N PRO A 92 -19.98 3.78 -10.76
CA PRO A 92 -20.97 3.39 -11.76
C PRO A 92 -22.26 4.21 -11.60
N GLY A 93 -22.61 5.02 -12.59
CA GLY A 93 -23.91 5.71 -12.66
C GLY A 93 -23.81 7.24 -12.78
N ASP A 94 -22.66 7.81 -12.45
CA ASP A 94 -22.31 9.15 -12.90
C ASP A 94 -21.70 9.06 -14.30
N GLU A 95 -21.93 10.07 -15.13
CA GLU A 95 -21.14 10.28 -16.35
C GLU A 95 -19.70 10.66 -15.93
N ALA A 96 -18.96 9.72 -15.31
CA ALA A 96 -17.63 9.87 -14.73
C ALA A 96 -17.25 11.34 -14.49
N SER A 97 -17.84 11.97 -13.47
CA SER A 97 -17.40 13.31 -13.08
C SER A 97 -15.90 13.20 -12.84
N PRO A 98 -15.04 13.86 -13.64
CA PRO A 98 -13.60 13.65 -13.55
C PRO A 98 -13.06 13.93 -12.14
N GLU A 99 -13.74 14.77 -11.39
CA GLU A 99 -13.47 15.08 -9.99
C GLU A 99 -13.60 13.89 -9.03
N ASP A 100 -14.38 12.85 -9.36
CA ASP A 100 -14.60 11.69 -8.47
C ASP A 100 -13.77 10.45 -8.88
N ALA A 101 -13.03 10.55 -9.98
CA ALA A 101 -12.20 9.46 -10.47
C ALA A 101 -10.80 9.51 -9.84
N TYR A 102 -10.40 8.40 -9.24
CA TYR A 102 -9.07 8.24 -8.67
C TYR A 102 -8.50 6.84 -8.92
N ALA A 103 -7.19 6.73 -8.78
CA ALA A 103 -6.49 5.45 -8.81
C ALA A 103 -5.64 5.30 -7.56
N PHE A 104 -5.65 4.11 -6.97
CA PHE A 104 -4.81 3.80 -5.85
C PHE A 104 -4.04 2.49 -6.03
N MET A 105 -2.96 2.34 -5.27
CA MET A 105 -2.14 1.13 -5.24
C MET A 105 -1.59 0.85 -3.84
N LEU A 106 -1.27 -0.42 -3.58
CA LEU A 106 -0.56 -0.87 -2.37
C LEU A 106 0.84 -1.34 -2.74
N GLN A 107 1.85 -0.54 -2.40
CA GLN A 107 3.25 -0.90 -2.62
C GLN A 107 3.77 -1.72 -1.42
N PRO A 108 4.28 -2.95 -1.63
CA PRO A 108 4.82 -3.79 -0.56
C PRO A 108 6.00 -3.15 0.16
N MET A 109 6.01 -3.30 1.48
CA MET A 109 7.11 -2.92 2.37
C MET A 109 7.50 -4.09 3.30
N GLU A 110 8.55 -3.89 4.08
CA GLU A 110 8.98 -4.88 5.07
C GLU A 110 7.99 -5.01 6.24
N GLY A 111 7.80 -6.25 6.70
CA GLY A 111 7.01 -6.57 7.90
C GLY A 111 5.51 -6.62 7.67
N GLY A 112 5.03 -6.96 6.46
CA GLY A 112 3.59 -7.04 6.16
C GLY A 112 2.89 -5.69 6.03
N ARG A 113 3.68 -4.61 5.92
CA ARG A 113 3.19 -3.24 5.71
C ARG A 113 3.17 -2.91 4.22
N TYR A 114 2.31 -1.98 3.87
CA TYR A 114 2.14 -1.50 2.51
C TYR A 114 2.04 0.02 2.53
N LEU A 115 2.67 0.66 1.55
CA LEU A 115 2.47 2.07 1.29
C LEU A 115 1.26 2.22 0.35
N TYR A 116 0.18 2.73 0.90
CA TYR A 116 -0.98 3.21 0.15
C TYR A 116 -0.61 4.50 -0.58
N LYS A 117 -0.95 4.55 -1.87
CA LYS A 117 -0.81 5.75 -2.70
C LYS A 117 -2.08 5.89 -3.51
N GLU A 118 -2.66 7.08 -3.48
CA GLU A 118 -3.85 7.46 -4.24
C GLU A 118 -3.58 8.74 -5.00
N ILE A 119 -4.09 8.82 -6.22
CA ILE A 119 -3.99 9.98 -7.10
C ILE A 119 -5.36 10.19 -7.74
N TRP A 120 -5.89 11.40 -7.57
CA TRP A 120 -7.12 11.87 -8.20
C TRP A 120 -6.81 12.55 -9.53
N LEU A 121 -7.80 12.68 -10.42
CA LEU A 121 -7.61 13.37 -11.70
C LEU A 121 -7.30 14.86 -11.57
N ASP A 122 -7.71 15.50 -10.48
CA ASP A 122 -7.37 16.89 -10.17
C ASP A 122 -5.91 17.08 -9.72
N GLY A 123 -5.19 15.98 -9.53
CA GLY A 123 -3.78 15.95 -9.11
C GLY A 123 -3.58 15.86 -7.60
N SER A 124 -4.66 15.87 -6.80
CA SER A 124 -4.59 15.62 -5.36
C SER A 124 -4.15 14.19 -5.07
N GLN A 125 -3.48 13.98 -3.93
CA GLN A 125 -2.82 12.72 -3.62
C GLN A 125 -2.98 12.33 -2.15
N GLY A 126 -3.36 11.08 -1.92
CA GLY A 126 -3.36 10.43 -0.62
C GLY A 126 -2.15 9.52 -0.45
N ARG A 127 -1.56 9.49 0.75
CA ARG A 127 -0.54 8.49 1.09
C ARG A 127 -0.60 8.06 2.54
N GLY A 128 -0.33 6.78 2.79
CA GLY A 128 -0.38 6.24 4.14
C GLY A 128 0.25 4.87 4.26
N LEU A 129 0.55 4.47 5.49
CA LEU A 129 0.99 3.10 5.75
C LEU A 129 -0.21 2.28 6.20
N VAL A 130 -0.46 1.18 5.51
CA VAL A 130 -1.47 0.21 5.89
C VAL A 130 -0.83 -1.13 6.21
N THR A 131 -1.45 -1.89 7.09
CA THR A 131 -1.10 -3.28 7.37
C THR A 131 -2.14 -4.16 6.72
N CYS A 132 -1.71 -5.20 6.00
CA CYS A 132 -2.64 -6.11 5.33
C CYS A 132 -2.54 -7.54 5.90
N TYR A 133 -3.69 -8.19 5.97
CA TYR A 133 -3.92 -9.55 6.46
C TYR A 133 -4.56 -10.40 5.36
N GLY A 134 -4.26 -11.70 5.32
CA GLY A 134 -4.83 -12.63 4.32
C GLY A 134 -4.04 -12.76 3.00
N ALA A 135 -3.11 -11.83 2.72
CA ALA A 135 -2.32 -11.77 1.50
C ALA A 135 -1.07 -12.70 1.43
N LEU A 136 -0.99 -13.75 2.27
CA LEU A 136 0.16 -14.67 2.32
C LEU A 136 -0.09 -16.01 1.61
#